data_AF-A0AAE7NLA6-F1
#
_entry.id   AF-A0AAE7NLA6-F1
#
_cell.length_a   1.000
_cell.length_b   1.000
_cell.length_c   1.000
_cell.angle_alpha   90.00
_cell.angle_beta   90.00
_cell.angle_gamma   90.00
#
_symmetry.space_group_name_H-M   'P 1'
#
loop_
_entity.id
_entity.type
_entity.pdbx_description
1 polymer ?
#
loop_
_entity_poly.entity_id
_entity_poly.type
_entity_poly.pdbx_seq_one_letter_code
_entity_poly.pdbx_strand_id
1 'polypeptide(L)'
;MKKPACRKSQPQRIECVGEGLYGDEWKTRLAAGLGISRSQLFEWRSGANKTTRRDIDAELIALIARERDASNERGLKLSRLRAKLLLMIGADDAS
;
A
#
# COMPACT_ATOMS: atom_id res chain seq x y z
N MET A 1 -32.22 9.00 4.42
CA MET A 1 -31.50 8.65 3.18
C MET A 1 -30.03 9.05 3.33
N LYS A 2 -29.08 8.10 3.39
CA LYS A 2 -27.64 8.42 3.36
C LYS A 2 -27.30 8.93 1.96
N LYS A 3 -26.82 10.17 1.86
CA LYS A 3 -26.26 10.75 0.63
C LYS A 3 -25.20 9.78 0.07
N PRO A 4 -25.26 9.35 -1.20
CA PRO A 4 -24.15 8.60 -1.77
C PRO A 4 -22.91 9.50 -1.69
N ALA A 5 -21.85 9.02 -1.05
CA ALA A 5 -20.59 9.76 -0.99
C ALA A 5 -20.18 10.10 -2.43
N CYS A 6 -19.94 11.38 -2.72
CA CYS A 6 -19.39 11.84 -3.99
C CYS A 6 -18.17 10.96 -4.31
N ARG A 7 -18.24 10.19 -5.41
CA ARG A 7 -17.13 9.34 -5.83
C ARG A 7 -15.91 10.24 -6.03
N LYS A 8 -14.87 10.04 -5.23
CA LYS A 8 -13.58 10.73 -5.38
C LYS A 8 -13.07 10.54 -6.80
N SER A 9 -12.38 11.52 -7.37
CA SER A 9 -11.79 11.38 -8.71
C SER A 9 -10.67 10.33 -8.71
N GLN A 10 -10.32 9.79 -9.87
CA GLN A 10 -9.21 8.82 -9.99
C GLN A 10 -7.90 9.37 -9.37
N PRO A 11 -7.47 10.62 -9.63
CA PRO A 11 -6.29 11.19 -8.98
C PRO A 11 -6.37 11.20 -7.45
N GLN A 12 -7.54 11.51 -6.88
CA GLN A 12 -7.75 11.52 -5.43
C GLN A 12 -7.67 10.11 -4.83
N ARG A 13 -8.13 9.08 -5.56
CA ARG A 13 -8.01 7.69 -5.12
C ARG A 13 -6.56 7.22 -5.15
N ILE A 14 -5.82 7.56 -6.20
CA ILE A 14 -4.37 7.28 -6.31
C ILE A 14 -3.62 7.90 -5.11
N GLU A 15 -3.88 9.17 -4.82
CA GLU A 15 -3.23 9.90 -3.73
C GLU A 15 -3.57 9.28 -2.36
N CYS A 16 -4.85 9.00 -2.11
CA CYS A 16 -5.31 8.33 -0.89
C CYS A 16 -4.58 6.99 -0.66
N VAL A 17 -4.48 6.14 -1.69
CA VAL A 17 -3.80 4.85 -1.56
C VAL A 17 -2.29 5.01 -1.41
N GLY A 18 -1.69 5.93 -2.17
CA GLY A 18 -0.27 6.21 -2.10
C GLY A 18 0.15 6.66 -0.71
N GLU A 19 -0.48 7.73 -0.21
CA GLU A 19 -0.19 8.28 1.12
C GLU A 19 -0.45 7.24 2.21
N GLY A 20 -1.55 6.49 2.12
CA GLY A 20 -1.90 5.46 3.08
C GLY A 20 -0.89 4.31 3.19
N LEU A 21 -0.30 3.88 2.07
CA LEU A 21 0.66 2.77 2.06
C LEU A 21 2.10 3.20 2.35
N TYR A 22 2.48 4.41 1.92
CA TYR A 22 3.89 4.76 1.78
C TYR A 22 4.28 6.13 2.35
N GLY A 23 3.33 6.93 2.84
CA GLY A 23 3.60 8.27 3.38
C GLY A 23 4.20 9.20 2.33
N ASP A 24 5.16 10.05 2.72
CA ASP A 24 5.72 11.10 1.86
C ASP A 24 6.39 10.58 0.57
N GLU A 25 6.96 9.36 0.64
CA GLU A 25 7.67 8.71 -0.47
C GLU A 25 6.75 7.97 -1.45
N TRP A 26 5.44 8.19 -1.35
CA TRP A 26 4.46 7.37 -2.04
C TRP A 26 4.57 7.36 -3.56
N LYS A 27 4.98 8.47 -4.19
CA LYS A 27 4.99 8.56 -5.65
C LYS A 27 5.93 7.54 -6.29
N THR A 28 7.11 7.35 -5.71
CA THR A 28 8.11 6.40 -6.20
C THR A 28 7.68 4.97 -5.86
N ARG A 29 7.23 4.74 -4.62
CA ARG A 29 6.87 3.39 -4.15
C ARG A 29 5.59 2.86 -4.77
N LEU A 30 4.59 3.73 -4.99
CA LEU A 30 3.34 3.36 -5.65
C LEU A 30 3.55 2.99 -7.11
N ALA A 31 4.35 3.76 -7.84
CA ALA A 31 4.70 3.42 -9.23
C ALA A 31 5.35 2.02 -9.31
N ALA A 32 6.30 1.74 -8.41
CA ALA A 32 6.93 0.43 -8.32
C ALA A 32 5.94 -0.68 -7.95
N GLY A 33 5.08 -0.47 -6.94
CA GLY A 33 4.07 -1.45 -6.50
C GLY A 33 3.00 -1.76 -7.55
N LEU A 34 2.72 -0.81 -8.45
CA LEU A 34 1.81 -0.98 -9.59
C LEU A 34 2.51 -1.52 -10.85
N GLY A 35 3.85 -1.62 -10.84
CA GLY A 35 4.65 -2.05 -11.99
C GLY A 35 4.56 -1.06 -13.16
N ILE A 36 4.53 0.24 -12.88
CA ILE A 36 4.45 1.31 -13.89
C ILE A 36 5.60 2.31 -13.73
N SER A 37 5.83 3.13 -14.76
CA SER A 37 6.77 4.24 -14.65
C SER A 37 6.18 5.40 -13.83
N ARG A 38 7.06 6.25 -13.29
CA ARG A 38 6.64 7.49 -12.61
C ARG A 38 5.91 8.46 -13.55
N SER A 39 6.29 8.49 -14.83
CA SER A 39 5.60 9.31 -15.84
C SER A 39 4.18 8.82 -16.08
N GLN A 40 3.96 7.51 -16.14
CA GLN A 40 2.63 6.92 -16.27
C GLN A 40 1.76 7.21 -15.03
N LEU A 41 2.34 7.14 -13.83
CA LEU A 41 1.64 7.56 -12.61
C LEU A 41 1.25 9.04 -12.67
N PHE A 42 2.12 9.91 -13.18
CA PHE A 42 1.82 11.32 -13.35
C PHE A 42 0.68 11.57 -14.35
N GLU A 43 0.66 10.86 -15.49
CA GLU A 43 -0.43 10.91 -16.46
C GLU A 43 -1.77 10.48 -15.84
N TRP A 44 -1.75 9.44 -15.03
CA TRP A 44 -2.95 8.96 -14.32
C TRP A 44 -3.46 9.98 -13.29
N ARG A 45 -2.55 10.72 -12.64
CA ARG A 45 -2.89 11.80 -11.71
C ARG A 45 -3.37 13.07 -12.40
N SER A 46 -2.88 13.39 -13.58
CA SER A 46 -3.33 14.56 -14.34
C SER A 46 -4.66 14.32 -15.05
N GLY A 47 -5.17 13.08 -15.04
CA GLY A 47 -6.38 12.70 -15.76
C GLY A 47 -6.16 12.61 -17.28
N ALA A 48 -4.91 12.75 -17.73
CA ALA A 48 -4.52 12.69 -19.14
C ALA A 48 -4.33 11.23 -19.60
N ASN A 49 -5.14 10.30 -19.09
CA ASN A 49 -5.01 8.86 -19.28
C ASN A 49 -5.39 8.46 -20.72
N LYS A 50 -4.59 8.90 -21.70
CA LYS A 50 -4.82 8.76 -23.13
C LYS A 50 -4.39 7.40 -23.66
N THR A 51 -3.58 6.65 -22.90
CA THR A 51 -2.74 5.59 -23.48
C THR A 51 -2.95 4.20 -22.83
N THR A 52 -3.47 4.10 -21.60
CA THR A 52 -3.51 2.80 -20.89
C THR A 52 -4.93 2.26 -20.70
N ARG A 53 -5.19 1.03 -21.19
CA ARG A 53 -6.42 0.24 -20.93
C ARG A 53 -6.50 -0.41 -19.53
N ARG A 54 -5.52 -0.17 -18.64
CA ARG A 54 -5.49 -0.81 -17.32
C ARG A 54 -6.57 -0.22 -16.42
N ASP A 55 -7.29 -1.10 -15.72
CA ASP A 55 -8.19 -0.70 -14.65
C ASP A 55 -7.37 -0.38 -13.39
N ILE A 56 -7.05 0.90 -13.25
CA ILE A 56 -6.26 1.39 -12.12
C ILE A 56 -6.89 1.11 -10.76
N ASP A 57 -8.23 1.14 -10.66
CA ASP A 57 -8.88 0.96 -9.37
C ASP A 57 -8.74 -0.50 -8.91
N ALA A 58 -8.90 -1.45 -9.83
CA ALA A 58 -8.64 -2.86 -9.56
C ALA A 58 -7.17 -3.11 -9.16
N GLU A 59 -6.22 -2.47 -9.84
CA GLU A 59 -4.78 -2.59 -9.55
C GLU A 59 -4.42 -2.02 -8.17
N LEU A 60 -5.01 -0.88 -7.79
CA LEU A 60 -4.84 -0.29 -6.45
C LEU A 60 -5.39 -1.21 -5.36
N ILE A 61 -6.58 -1.79 -5.56
CA ILE A 61 -7.17 -2.76 -4.61
C ILE A 61 -6.28 -3.99 -4.48
N ALA A 62 -5.81 -4.55 -5.60
CA ALA A 62 -4.92 -5.69 -5.60
C ALA A 62 -3.59 -5.38 -4.90
N LEU A 63 -3.05 -4.17 -5.08
CA LEU A 63 -1.85 -3.72 -4.39
C LEU A 63 -2.06 -3.66 -2.86
N ILE A 64 -3.16 -3.06 -2.40
CA ILE A 64 -3.50 -3.00 -0.97
C ILE A 64 -3.55 -4.42 -0.37
N ALA A 65 -4.17 -5.37 -1.06
CA ALA A 65 -4.23 -6.75 -0.60
C ALA A 65 -2.83 -7.38 -0.46
N ARG A 66 -1.97 -7.22 -1.48
CA ARG A 66 -0.58 -7.71 -1.44
C ARG A 66 0.22 -7.09 -0.30
N GLU A 67 0.12 -5.78 -0.09
CA GLU A 67 0.83 -5.06 0.98
C GLU A 67 0.34 -5.48 2.37
N ARG A 68 -0.97 -5.70 2.53
CA ARG A 68 -1.54 -6.24 3.78
C ARG A 68 -0.99 -7.63 4.08
N ASP A 69 -0.99 -8.53 3.09
CA ASP A 69 -0.55 -9.91 3.29
C ASP A 69 0.96 -9.97 3.59
N ALA A 70 1.78 -9.15 2.90
CA ALA A 70 3.21 -9.00 3.19
C ALA A 70 3.45 -8.43 4.61
N SER A 71 2.63 -7.46 5.05
CA SER A 71 2.71 -6.89 6.39
C SER A 71 2.37 -7.91 7.47
N ASN A 72 1.35 -8.74 7.23
CA ASN A 72 0.98 -9.84 8.14
C ASN A 72 2.11 -10.85 8.26
N GLU A 73 2.69 -11.28 7.13
CA GLU A 73 3.82 -12.21 7.13
C GLU A 73 5.02 -11.63 7.87
N ARG A 74 5.33 -10.35 7.64
CA ARG A 74 6.39 -9.64 8.37
C ARG A 74 6.10 -9.56 9.86
N GLY A 75 4.87 -9.25 10.25
CA GLY A 75 4.46 -9.22 11.65
C GLY A 75 4.70 -10.56 12.35
N LEU A 76 4.32 -11.67 11.72
CA LEU A 76 4.58 -13.02 12.25
C LEU A 76 6.08 -13.30 12.38
N LYS A 77 6.89 -12.93 11.38
CA LYS A 77 8.36 -13.07 11.42
C LYS A 77 8.97 -12.28 12.58
N LEU A 78 8.53 -11.03 12.78
CA LEU A 78 9.00 -10.18 13.88
C LEU A 78 8.61 -10.73 15.24
N SER A 79 7.38 -11.23 15.41
CA SER A 79 6.94 -11.87 16.66
C SER A 79 7.79 -13.10 16.99
N ARG A 80 8.08 -13.96 16.01
CA ARG A 80 8.96 -15.12 16.19
C ARG A 80 10.39 -14.70 16.54
N LEU A 81 10.91 -13.67 15.87
CA LEU A 81 12.25 -13.15 16.14
C LEU A 81 12.35 -12.57 17.55
N ARG A 82 11.32 -11.83 18.02
CA ARG A 82 11.23 -11.33 19.38
C ARG A 82 11.24 -12.47 20.40
N ALA A 83 10.39 -13.48 20.22
CA ALA A 83 10.34 -14.63 21.12
C ALA A 83 11.69 -15.36 21.19
N LYS A 84 12.33 -15.57 20.04
CA LYS A 84 13.68 -16.16 19.96
C LYS A 84 14.72 -15.32 20.71
N LEU A 85 14.68 -14.00 20.54
CA LEU A 85 15.59 -13.09 21.22
C LEU A 85 15.38 -13.09 22.74
N LEU A 86 14.12 -13.12 23.22
CA LEU A 86 13.80 -13.20 24.65
C LEU A 86 14.38 -14.46 25.30
N LEU A 87 14.23 -15.62 24.63
CA LEU A 87 14.85 -16.87 25.08
C LEU A 87 16.38 -16.79 25.12
N MET A 88 17.00 -16.12 24.13
CA MET A 88 18.45 -15.96 24.07
C MET A 88 19.02 -15.09 25.18
N ILE A 89 18.29 -14.04 25.58
CA ILE A 89 18.75 -13.13 26.64
C ILE A 89 18.43 -13.63 28.05
N GLY A 90 17.83 -14.81 28.20
CA GLY A 90 17.44 -15.36 29.50
C GLY A 90 16.32 -14.57 30.19
N ALA A 91 15.55 -13.77 29.42
CA ALA A 91 14.33 -13.16 29.91
C ALA A 91 13.23 -14.24 29.84
N ASP A 92 13.29 -15.19 30.78
CA ASP A 92 12.07 -15.81 31.28
C ASP A 92 11.27 -14.66 31.91
N ASP A 93 10.18 -14.24 31.26
CA ASP A 93 9.14 -13.47 31.93
C ASP A 93 8.61 -14.36 33.07
N ALA A 94 9.23 -14.24 34.24
CA ALA A 94 8.61 -14.56 35.49
C ALA A 94 7.51 -13.51 35.72
N SER A 95 6.31 -13.74 35.16
CA SER A 95 4.98 -13.39 35.71
C SER A 95 3.87 -13.76 34.74
#